data_AF-A0A7S4MEV6-F1
#
_entry.id   AF-A0A7S4MEV6-F1
#
_cell.length_a   1.000
_cell.length_b   1.000
_cell.length_c   1.000
_cell.angle_alpha   90.00
_cell.angle_beta   90.00
_cell.angle_gamma   90.00
#
_symmetry.space_group_name_H-M   'P 1'
#
loop_
_entity.id
_entity.type
_entity.pdbx_description
1 polymer ?
#
loop_
_entity_poly.entity_id
_entity_poly.type
_entity_poly.pdbx_seq_one_letter_code
_entity_poly.pdbx_strand_id
1 'polypeptide(L)'
;GVMEFPSKEELIKKAAGFACIGLLPALALSWASTSVSLGFAAALYLLYNRGAPDTGNDMEAAMRPPKVRPLLKTTGITLLMGAIGSTFSVFAYGAFRFLPQELVISLCTSFFFFIAATFFKAQDDY
;
A
#
# COMPACT_ATOMS: atom_id res chain seq x y z
N GLY A 1 1.92 1.61 19.84
CA GLY A 1 1.73 0.20 19.42
C GLY A 1 1.93 0.08 17.93
N VAL A 2 2.38 -1.07 17.41
CA VAL A 2 2.70 -1.22 15.96
C VAL A 2 1.45 -1.11 15.06
N MET A 3 0.26 -1.28 15.63
CA MET A 3 -1.03 -1.08 14.97
C MET A 3 -1.84 0.01 15.68
N GLU A 4 -2.29 1.00 14.91
CA GLU A 4 -3.27 2.01 15.32
C GLU A 4 -4.47 1.92 14.37
N PHE A 5 -5.69 1.93 14.91
CA PHE A 5 -6.88 1.87 14.08
C PHE A 5 -7.10 3.22 13.38
N PRO A 6 -7.19 3.25 12.04
CA PRO A 6 -7.46 4.47 11.29
C PRO A 6 -8.89 4.96 11.53
N SER A 7 -9.15 6.24 11.28
CA SER A 7 -10.52 6.76 11.24
C SER A 7 -11.30 6.14 10.08
N LYS A 8 -12.64 6.09 10.20
CA LYS A 8 -13.50 5.53 9.13
C LYS A 8 -13.30 6.26 7.80
N GLU A 9 -13.11 7.58 7.84
CA GLU A 9 -12.90 8.40 6.65
C GLU A 9 -11.56 8.12 5.98
N GLU A 10 -10.48 8.00 6.75
CA GLU A 10 -9.16 7.64 6.22
C GLU A 10 -9.14 6.23 5.62
N LEU A 11 -9.86 5.30 6.26
CA LEU A 11 -10.01 3.93 5.77
C LEU A 11 -10.71 3.91 4.41
N ILE A 12 -11.81 4.65 4.26
CA ILE A 12 -12.53 4.76 2.98
C ILE A 12 -11.66 5.42 1.91
N LYS A 13 -10.97 6.52 2.22
CA LYS A 13 -10.09 7.22 1.26
C LYS A 13 -8.96 6.32 0.77
N LYS A 14 -8.28 5.62 1.69
CA LYS A 14 -7.21 4.67 1.33
C LYS A 14 -7.77 3.48 0.56
N ALA A 15 -8.89 2.91 0.99
CA ALA A 15 -9.52 1.78 0.29
C ALA A 15 -9.91 2.17 -1.15
N ALA A 16 -10.49 3.35 -1.35
CA ALA A 16 -10.80 3.86 -2.69
C ALA A 16 -9.54 4.05 -3.54
N GLY A 17 -8.49 4.66 -2.99
CA GLY A 17 -7.23 4.86 -3.72
C GLY A 17 -6.58 3.55 -4.17
N PHE A 18 -6.45 2.57 -3.27
CA PHE A 18 -5.89 1.26 -3.62
C PHE A 18 -6.81 0.42 -4.50
N ALA A 19 -8.13 0.57 -4.41
CA ALA A 19 -9.07 -0.06 -5.33
C ALA A 19 -8.93 0.50 -6.75
N CYS A 20 -8.81 1.83 -6.89
CA CYS A 20 -8.58 2.47 -8.19
C CYS A 20 -7.27 1.99 -8.82
N ILE A 21 -6.18 1.92 -8.03
CA ILE A 21 -4.90 1.38 -8.51
C ILE A 21 -5.07 -0.08 -8.92
N GLY A 22 -5.62 -0.92 -8.05
CA GLY A 22 -5.78 -2.36 -8.29
C GLY A 22 -6.64 -2.71 -9.51
N LEU A 23 -7.60 -1.85 -9.87
CA LEU A 23 -8.49 -2.01 -11.02
C LEU A 23 -7.93 -1.44 -12.34
N LEU A 24 -6.79 -0.73 -12.33
CA LEU A 24 -6.17 -0.23 -13.57
C LEU A 24 -6.01 -1.30 -14.67
N PRO A 25 -5.65 -2.56 -14.36
CA PRO A 25 -5.49 -3.58 -15.40
C PRO A 25 -6.80 -4.03 -16.05
N ALA A 26 -7.96 -3.67 -15.47
CA ALA A 26 -9.26 -3.89 -16.10
C ALA A 26 -9.49 -2.99 -17.32
N LEU A 27 -8.81 -1.83 -17.37
CA LEU A 27 -8.84 -0.92 -18.54
C LEU A 27 -7.86 -1.39 -19.61
N ALA A 28 -6.66 -1.81 -19.21
CA ALA A 28 -5.65 -2.38 -20.08
C ALA A 28 -4.74 -3.33 -19.29
N LEU A 29 -4.69 -4.61 -19.68
CA LEU A 29 -3.89 -5.62 -18.98
C LEU A 29 -2.40 -5.29 -18.94
N SER A 30 -1.89 -4.54 -19.93
CA SER A 30 -0.51 -4.05 -19.97
C SER A 30 -0.15 -3.11 -18.81
N TRP A 31 -1.14 -2.57 -18.09
CA TRP A 31 -0.93 -1.68 -16.95
C TRP A 31 -0.82 -2.42 -15.62
N ALA A 32 -0.78 -3.76 -15.61
CA ALA A 32 -0.64 -4.55 -14.39
C ALA A 32 0.66 -4.25 -13.62
N SER A 33 1.80 -4.19 -14.30
CA SER A 33 3.08 -3.83 -13.67
C SER A 33 3.09 -2.39 -13.14
N THR A 34 2.49 -1.46 -13.89
CA THR A 34 2.32 -0.06 -13.49
C THR A 34 1.45 0.05 -12.24
N SER A 35 0.33 -0.66 -12.20
CA SER A 35 -0.58 -0.73 -11.05
C SER A 35 0.14 -1.21 -9.80
N VAL A 36 0.85 -2.33 -9.88
CA VAL A 36 1.61 -2.88 -8.74
C VAL A 36 2.67 -1.88 -8.27
N SER A 37 3.37 -1.23 -9.19
CA SER A 37 4.40 -0.23 -8.87
C SER A 37 3.81 1.02 -8.21
N LEU A 38 2.67 1.52 -8.69
CA LEU A 38 1.93 2.63 -8.10
C LEU A 38 1.41 2.28 -6.71
N GLY A 39 0.85 1.07 -6.54
CA GLY A 39 0.38 0.57 -5.26
C GLY A 39 1.52 0.43 -4.25
N PHE A 40 2.68 -0.07 -4.69
CA PHE A 40 3.88 -0.17 -3.85
C PHE A 40 4.36 1.22 -3.40
N ALA A 41 4.51 2.17 -4.34
CA ALA A 41 4.94 3.53 -4.03
C ALA A 41 3.95 4.26 -3.10
N ALA A 42 2.64 4.14 -3.36
CA ALA A 42 1.59 4.71 -2.52
C ALA A 42 1.61 4.11 -1.10
N ALA A 43 1.77 2.79 -0.98
CA ALA A 43 1.85 2.13 0.32
C ALA A 43 3.12 2.52 1.09
N LEU A 44 4.27 2.61 0.43
CA LEU A 44 5.50 3.11 1.04
C LEU A 44 5.31 4.53 1.58
N TYR A 45 4.79 5.44 0.77
CA TYR A 45 4.59 6.84 1.17
C TYR A 45 3.63 6.96 2.35
N LEU A 46 2.46 6.31 2.27
CA LEU A 46 1.45 6.37 3.31
C LEU A 46 1.91 5.70 4.61
N LEU A 47 2.62 4.58 4.54
CA LEU A 47 3.15 3.88 5.71
C LEU A 47 4.31 4.65 6.36
N TYR A 48 5.19 5.25 5.56
CA TYR A 48 6.32 6.05 6.06
C TYR A 48 5.87 7.33 6.77
N ASN A 49 4.83 7.97 6.26
CA ASN A 49 4.27 9.19 6.85
C ASN A 49 3.30 8.93 8.01
N ARG A 50 2.88 7.68 8.20
CA ARG A 50 1.97 7.34 9.30
C ARG A 50 2.67 7.47 10.65
N GLY A 51 2.13 8.35 11.50
CA GLY A 51 2.70 8.66 12.81
C GLY A 51 3.73 9.79 12.80
N ALA A 52 3.95 10.46 11.67
CA ALA A 52 4.70 11.70 11.66
C ALA A 52 3.86 12.80 12.35
N PRO A 53 4.42 13.58 13.29
CA PRO A 53 3.69 14.71 13.86
C PRO A 53 3.33 15.71 12.77
N ASP A 54 2.05 16.09 12.70
CA ASP A 54 1.53 17.14 11.84
C ASP A 54 2.29 18.43 12.14
N THR A 55 3.26 18.74 11.28
CA THR A 55 3.85 20.08 11.25
C THR A 55 2.91 20.87 10.37
N GLY A 56 2.19 21.84 10.94
CA GLY A 56 1.13 22.62 10.30
C GLY A 56 1.58 23.50 9.11
N ASN A 57 2.68 23.14 8.46
CA ASN A 57 3.23 23.76 7.27
C ASN A 57 3.57 22.63 6.28
N ASP A 58 2.71 22.43 5.28
CA ASP A 58 2.86 21.41 4.23
C ASP A 58 4.19 21.53 3.45
N MET A 59 4.86 22.70 3.51
CA MET A 59 6.19 22.89 2.91
C MET A 59 7.35 22.26 3.70
N GLU A 60 7.24 22.10 5.03
CA GLU A 60 8.32 21.53 5.85
C GLU A 60 8.29 20.00 5.89
N ALA A 61 7.12 19.39 5.64
CA ALA A 61 6.99 17.95 5.48
C ALA A 61 7.87 17.39 4.35
N ALA A 62 8.13 18.19 3.30
CA ALA A 62 8.97 17.84 2.16
C ALA A 62 10.48 17.84 2.49
N MET A 63 10.92 18.48 3.58
CA MET A 63 12.34 18.65 3.95
C MET A 63 12.80 17.78 5.12
N ARG A 64 11.99 16.81 5.57
CA ARG A 64 12.43 15.92 6.65
C ARG A 64 13.49 14.94 6.11
N PRO A 65 14.74 14.95 6.62
CA PRO A 65 15.74 13.99 6.18
C PRO A 65 15.23 12.57 6.44
N PRO A 66 15.30 11.66 5.46
CA PRO A 66 14.73 10.34 5.59
C PRO A 66 15.39 9.59 6.75
N LYS A 67 14.61 9.25 7.78
CA LYS A 67 15.12 8.44 8.89
C LYS A 67 15.30 7.01 8.39
N VAL A 68 16.54 6.52 8.39
CA VAL A 68 16.91 5.22 7.81
C VAL A 68 16.13 4.06 8.45
N ARG A 69 15.88 4.10 9.77
CA ARG A 69 15.17 3.03 10.49
C ARG A 69 13.68 2.92 10.10
N PRO A 70 12.85 3.99 10.17
CA PRO A 70 11.49 3.98 9.63
C PRO A 70 11.43 3.61 8.15
N LEU A 71 12.35 4.13 7.33
CA LEU A 71 12.38 3.82 5.91
C LEU A 71 12.59 2.32 5.68
N LEU A 72 13.57 1.70 6.34
CA LEU A 72 13.84 0.27 6.23
C LEU A 72 12.65 -0.58 6.71
N LYS A 73 11.99 -0.16 7.80
CA LYS A 73 10.79 -0.82 8.33
C LYS A 73 9.62 -0.74 7.35
N THR A 74 9.37 0.44 6.78
CA THR A 74 8.34 0.65 5.75
C THR A 74 8.63 -0.23 4.53
N THR A 75 9.85 -0.17 3.99
CA THR A 75 10.23 -0.97 2.82
C THR A 75 10.09 -2.46 3.08
N GLY A 76 10.54 -2.94 4.25
CA GLY A 76 10.39 -4.34 4.64
C GLY A 76 8.94 -4.79 4.73
N ILE A 77 8.08 -4.01 5.40
CA ILE A 77 6.65 -4.33 5.53
C ILE A 77 5.95 -4.31 4.17
N THR A 78 6.20 -3.28 3.36
CA THR A 78 5.54 -3.16 2.04
C THR A 78 5.99 -4.27 1.10
N LEU A 79 7.29 -4.64 1.07
CA LEU A 79 7.77 -5.77 0.28
C LEU A 79 7.15 -7.09 0.74
N LEU A 80 7.10 -7.32 2.06
CA LEU A 80 6.54 -8.54 2.63
C LEU A 80 5.04 -8.65 2.31
N MET A 81 4.29 -7.56 2.42
CA MET A 81 2.87 -7.52 2.07
C MET A 81 2.65 -7.68 0.56
N GLY A 82 3.50 -7.11 -0.28
CA GLY A 82 3.50 -7.34 -1.73
C GLY A 82 3.72 -8.81 -2.08
N ALA A 83 4.70 -9.46 -1.45
CA ALA A 83 4.98 -10.88 -1.66
C ALA A 83 3.85 -11.80 -1.16
N ILE A 84 3.21 -11.45 -0.03
CA ILE A 84 2.01 -12.17 0.44
C ILE A 84 0.88 -11.98 -0.57
N GLY A 85 0.64 -10.76 -1.06
CA GLY A 85 -0.39 -10.48 -2.06
C GLY A 85 -0.16 -11.22 -3.37
N SER A 86 1.07 -11.28 -3.87
CA SER A 86 1.40 -12.04 -5.08
C SER A 86 1.23 -13.54 -4.86
N THR A 87 1.64 -14.07 -3.70
CA THR A 87 1.47 -15.50 -3.39
C THR A 87 -0.01 -15.85 -3.24
N PHE A 88 -0.78 -15.01 -2.55
CA PHE A 88 -2.23 -15.16 -2.40
C PHE A 88 -2.96 -15.12 -3.75
N SER A 89 -2.47 -14.30 -4.69
CA SER A 89 -3.08 -14.21 -6.03
C SER A 89 -3.06 -15.53 -6.80
N VAL A 90 -2.08 -16.41 -6.55
CA VAL A 90 -2.01 -17.74 -7.18
C VAL A 90 -3.18 -18.61 -6.71
N PHE A 91 -3.48 -18.57 -5.41
CA PHE A 91 -4.63 -19.28 -4.84
C PHE A 91 -5.96 -18.65 -5.29
N ALA A 92 -6.04 -17.31 -5.28
CA ALA A 92 -7.22 -16.57 -5.70
C ALA A 92 -7.55 -16.81 -7.18
N TYR A 93 -6.55 -16.87 -8.06
CA TYR A 93 -6.77 -17.17 -9.47
C TYR A 93 -7.39 -18.56 -9.68
N GLY A 94 -7.06 -19.53 -8.82
CA GLY A 94 -7.71 -20.84 -8.81
C GLY A 94 -9.23 -20.78 -8.60
N ALA A 95 -9.72 -19.82 -7.82
CA ALA A 95 -11.14 -19.57 -7.58
C ALA A 95 -11.78 -18.63 -8.62
N PHE A 96 -11.01 -17.66 -9.14
CA PHE A 96 -11.47 -16.61 -10.06
C PHE A 96 -10.94 -16.79 -11.48
N ARG A 97 -11.02 -18.01 -12.03
CA ARG A 97 -10.50 -18.35 -13.37
C ARG A 97 -11.14 -17.57 -14.54
N PHE A 98 -12.26 -16.90 -14.32
CA PHE A 98 -12.92 -16.07 -15.32
C PHE A 98 -12.29 -14.67 -15.45
N LEU A 99 -11.44 -14.27 -14.49
CA LEU A 99 -10.70 -13.01 -14.55
C LEU A 99 -9.29 -13.23 -15.10
N PRO A 100 -8.73 -12.25 -15.83
CA PRO A 100 -7.34 -12.30 -16.26
C PRO A 100 -6.40 -12.31 -15.05
N GLN A 101 -5.35 -13.14 -15.13
CA GLN A 101 -4.42 -13.39 -14.02
C GLN A 101 -3.76 -12.09 -13.53
N GLU A 102 -3.44 -11.19 -14.45
CA GLU A 102 -2.82 -9.89 -14.18
C GLU A 102 -3.71 -8.99 -13.33
N LEU A 103 -5.03 -9.02 -13.57
CA LEU A 103 -6.00 -8.29 -12.78
C LEU A 103 -6.10 -8.86 -11.36
N VAL A 104 -6.12 -10.20 -11.24
CA VAL A 104 -6.17 -10.88 -9.94
C VAL A 104 -4.92 -10.57 -9.11
N ILE A 105 -3.74 -10.61 -9.73
CA ILE A 105 -2.47 -10.21 -9.08
C ILE A 105 -2.58 -8.78 -8.58
N SER A 106 -2.94 -7.84 -9.46
CA SER A 106 -3.04 -6.41 -9.15
C SER A 106 -4.00 -6.11 -7.99
N LEU A 107 -5.18 -6.74 -7.99
CA LEU A 107 -6.15 -6.61 -6.91
C LEU A 107 -5.62 -7.17 -5.58
N CYS A 108 -5.03 -8.36 -5.61
CA CYS A 108 -4.48 -8.98 -4.41
C CYS A 108 -3.33 -8.15 -3.83
N THR A 109 -2.34 -7.77 -4.64
CA THR A 109 -1.23 -6.94 -4.18
C THR A 109 -1.69 -5.59 -3.67
N SER A 110 -2.65 -4.94 -4.34
CA SER A 110 -3.20 -3.64 -3.92
C SER A 110 -3.94 -3.74 -2.58
N PHE A 111 -4.64 -4.85 -2.34
CA PHE A 111 -5.29 -5.12 -1.06
C PHE A 111 -4.28 -5.27 0.08
N PHE A 112 -3.20 -6.03 -0.13
CA PHE A 112 -2.16 -6.19 0.89
C PHE A 112 -1.33 -4.90 1.08
N PHE A 113 -1.13 -4.10 0.04
CA PHE A 113 -0.57 -2.75 0.14
C PHE A 113 -1.46 -1.80 0.93
N PHE A 114 -2.78 -1.88 0.74
CA PHE A 114 -3.75 -1.18 1.57
C PHE A 114 -3.62 -1.61 3.04
N ILE A 115 -3.51 -2.92 3.32
CA ILE A 115 -3.30 -3.40 4.70
C ILE A 115 -2.01 -2.83 5.29
N ALA A 116 -0.90 -2.86 4.54
CA ALA A 116 0.37 -2.29 4.94
C ALA A 116 0.21 -0.81 5.36
N ALA A 117 -0.36 0.01 4.48
CA ALA A 117 -0.56 1.45 4.69
C ALA A 117 -1.62 1.79 5.76
N THR A 118 -2.49 0.85 6.10
CA THR A 118 -3.69 1.08 6.92
C THR A 118 -3.59 0.51 8.32
N PHE A 119 -2.82 -0.54 8.55
CA PHE A 119 -2.72 -1.17 9.87
C PHE A 119 -1.33 -1.07 10.49
N PHE A 120 -0.26 -0.87 9.72
CA PHE A 120 1.09 -0.80 10.29
C PHE A 120 1.52 0.65 10.53
N LYS A 121 2.38 0.84 11.53
CA LYS A 121 3.05 2.12 11.85
C LYS A 121 4.56 1.95 11.75
N ALA A 122 5.20 2.78 10.92
CA ALA A 122 6.64 2.75 10.71
C ALA A 122 7.41 3.76 11.57
N GLN A 123 6.79 4.89 11.93
CA GLN A 123 7.37 5.86 12.85
C GLN A 123 7.07 5.48 14.30
N ASP A 124 8.12 5.37 15.12
CA ASP A 124 7.97 5.23 16.56
C ASP A 124 7.71 6.63 17.15
N ASP A 125 6.71 6.74 18.03
CA ASP A 125 6.45 7.97 18.79
C ASP A 125 7.73 8.29 19.59
N TYR A 126 8.38 9.41 19.26
CA TYR A 126 9.48 9.94 20.05
C TYR A 126 8.94 10.59 21.32
#